data_AF-A0A1G5H4M0-F1
#
_entry.id   AF-A0A1G5H4M0-F1
#
_cell.length_a   1.000
_cell.length_b   1.000
_cell.length_c   1.000
_cell.angle_alpha   90.00
_cell.angle_beta   90.00
_cell.angle_gamma   90.00
#
_symmetry.space_group_name_H-M   'P 1'
#
loop_
_entity.id
_entity.type
_entity.pdbx_description
1 polymer ?
#
loop_
_entity_poly.entity_id
_entity_poly.type
_entity_poly.pdbx_seq_one_letter_code
_entity_poly.pdbx_strand_id
1 'polypeptide(L)'
;MRGTEFLDLDHLSSKEDYARLLFGLLTPLKDRYNSFCTGIDTDRVYAHYDASAADMEAFSRPLWGLVPLWAHRDEEKIFDDVSSEFARIYRRGLCEGTDPGSRGYWGDCSPFDQRFVEMAAISYGMLFAPQVVWDPLDEREKKNLADYLNHINEMELPVCNWILFAVLVNIALKKRGMPYRPDMLENYLNGLETFYLGEGWYCDGDSGQKDYYISFAIHFYSLVYSTVMAEEDEARCRLYKDRAMEFARQFVYWFDEDGDALPFGRSLTYRFAQVSFFSACLMAGLNPFPLPFMKALITEHLRSWFGRDIFDSNGMLTIGYGYANLHMSERYNAQGSPYWAMKTFAFLMLPEDHPFYMCNAQMDRSIFTTDPLCPMKHADMLVYHYGNHTTAYTPGVYSPRGHGHIVEKYGKFAYDSKFGVSVSRSQYELCECAPDCMLAFLIDGYIYVRRICEEREITDTSVISVWSPYPGIRVKTTVTPGADGHTRVHEIDSDMDCVALDSGFAVRRDDTIKVDMHIDDSENMSTVSNRFCECSVMGEVVEGQADKVSGRSYTADPNTHLLYPKTMIPAVEYRIARGRSILKTVVKSNWYNI
;
A
#
# COMPACT_ATOMS: atom_id res chain seq x y z
N MET A 1 -12.53 -11.82 -20.37
CA MET A 1 -13.48 -10.98 -19.63
C MET A 1 -12.71 -10.37 -18.47
N ARG A 2 -12.64 -9.05 -18.36
CA ARG A 2 -11.77 -8.34 -17.38
C ARG A 2 -12.29 -8.39 -15.94
N GLY A 3 -13.26 -9.23 -15.63
CA GLY A 3 -13.78 -9.38 -14.27
C GLY A 3 -14.41 -8.11 -13.68
N THR A 4 -14.69 -7.08 -14.49
CA THR A 4 -15.28 -5.80 -14.04
C THR A 4 -16.48 -5.36 -14.87
N GLU A 5 -16.97 -6.22 -15.77
CA GLU A 5 -18.15 -5.97 -16.60
C GLU A 5 -19.44 -5.76 -15.78
N PHE A 6 -19.40 -6.09 -14.48
CA PHE A 6 -20.46 -5.81 -13.51
C PHE A 6 -20.34 -4.44 -12.81
N LEU A 7 -19.26 -3.67 -13.04
CA LEU A 7 -19.02 -2.37 -12.42
C LEU A 7 -19.25 -1.25 -13.43
N ASP A 8 -20.16 -0.32 -13.13
CA ASP A 8 -20.34 0.93 -13.87
C ASP A 8 -19.31 1.96 -13.40
N LEU A 9 -18.14 1.97 -14.04
CA LEU A 9 -17.01 2.84 -13.67
C LEU A 9 -17.08 4.22 -14.33
N ASP A 10 -17.84 4.37 -15.41
CA ASP A 10 -17.94 5.61 -16.18
C ASP A 10 -18.80 6.66 -15.45
N HIS A 11 -19.69 6.21 -14.57
CA HIS A 11 -20.67 7.04 -13.87
C HIS A 11 -20.50 7.09 -12.34
N LEU A 12 -19.27 7.15 -11.84
CA LEU A 12 -19.00 7.33 -10.40
C LEU A 12 -19.09 8.81 -9.98
N SER A 13 -20.24 9.22 -9.43
CA SER A 13 -20.41 10.60 -8.92
C SER A 13 -21.24 10.71 -7.65
N SER A 14 -22.35 9.99 -7.55
CA SER A 14 -23.25 10.05 -6.41
C SER A 14 -22.90 9.02 -5.34
N LYS A 15 -23.42 9.19 -4.12
CA LYS A 15 -23.30 8.18 -3.06
C LYS A 15 -23.84 6.81 -3.50
N GLU A 16 -24.91 6.81 -4.30
CA GLU A 16 -25.51 5.58 -4.80
C GLU A 16 -24.58 4.85 -5.78
N ASP A 17 -23.89 5.57 -6.67
CA ASP A 17 -22.95 4.96 -7.63
C ASP A 17 -21.78 4.27 -6.90
N TYR A 18 -21.19 4.94 -5.91
CA TYR A 18 -20.13 4.34 -5.08
C TYR A 18 -20.64 3.18 -4.20
N ALA A 19 -21.89 3.23 -3.74
CA ALA A 19 -22.50 2.12 -3.00
C ALA A 19 -22.71 0.90 -3.90
N ARG A 20 -23.19 1.09 -5.15
CA ARG A 20 -23.30 0.01 -6.14
C ARG A 20 -21.93 -0.59 -6.47
N LEU A 21 -20.91 0.25 -6.63
CA LEU A 21 -19.53 -0.19 -6.80
C LEU A 21 -19.06 -1.07 -5.64
N LEU A 22 -19.26 -0.64 -4.39
CA LEU A 22 -18.95 -1.43 -3.20
C LEU A 22 -19.70 -2.78 -3.19
N PHE A 23 -21.00 -2.77 -3.48
CA PHE A 23 -21.77 -4.01 -3.54
C PHE A 23 -21.31 -4.94 -4.66
N GLY A 24 -20.89 -4.41 -5.81
CA GLY A 24 -20.27 -5.21 -6.87
C GLY A 24 -19.04 -5.97 -6.38
N LEU A 25 -18.23 -5.37 -5.51
CA LEU A 25 -17.02 -5.99 -4.94
C LEU A 25 -17.34 -7.06 -3.88
N LEU A 26 -18.41 -6.87 -3.11
CA LEU A 26 -18.73 -7.72 -1.97
C LEU A 26 -19.75 -8.81 -2.26
N THR A 27 -20.65 -8.60 -3.23
CA THR A 27 -21.68 -9.59 -3.61
C THR A 27 -21.10 -10.97 -3.94
N PRO A 28 -19.94 -11.08 -4.64
CA PRO A 28 -19.31 -12.38 -4.88
C PRO A 28 -18.94 -13.18 -3.62
N LEU A 29 -18.85 -12.53 -2.46
CA LEU A 29 -18.55 -13.19 -1.18
C LEU A 29 -19.77 -13.87 -0.57
N LYS A 30 -21.00 -13.46 -0.91
CA LYS A 30 -22.22 -13.85 -0.20
C LYS A 30 -22.40 -15.37 -0.14
N ASP A 31 -22.27 -16.02 -1.30
CA ASP A 31 -22.46 -17.47 -1.43
C ASP A 31 -21.26 -18.27 -0.91
N ARG A 32 -20.22 -17.59 -0.42
CA ARG A 32 -19.00 -18.17 0.10
C ARG A 32 -18.86 -18.03 1.60
N TYR A 33 -19.74 -17.31 2.30
CA TYR A 33 -19.72 -17.37 3.75
C TYR A 33 -19.97 -18.80 4.22
N ASN A 34 -19.16 -19.26 5.17
CA ASN A 34 -19.31 -20.59 5.75
C ASN A 34 -20.69 -20.72 6.45
N SER A 35 -21.07 -21.94 6.84
CA SER A 35 -22.38 -22.19 7.44
C SER A 35 -22.67 -21.47 8.77
N PHE A 36 -21.64 -20.91 9.42
CA PHE A 36 -21.72 -20.09 10.63
C PHE A 36 -21.61 -18.59 10.36
N CYS A 37 -21.35 -18.19 9.12
CA CYS A 37 -21.05 -16.81 8.71
C CYS A 37 -19.82 -16.21 9.41
N THR A 38 -18.86 -17.03 9.86
CA THR A 38 -17.66 -16.57 10.61
C THR A 38 -16.40 -16.49 9.76
N GLY A 39 -16.49 -16.84 8.48
CA GLY A 39 -15.40 -16.84 7.52
C GLY A 39 -15.91 -17.05 6.10
N ILE A 40 -14.99 -16.99 5.14
CA ILE A 40 -15.30 -17.15 3.72
C ILE A 40 -14.57 -18.40 3.20
N ASP A 41 -15.32 -19.30 2.57
CA ASP A 41 -14.83 -20.50 1.92
C ASP A 41 -14.07 -20.12 0.65
N THR A 42 -12.76 -20.33 0.69
CA THR A 42 -11.83 -19.93 -0.37
C THR A 42 -10.91 -21.08 -0.77
N ASP A 43 -10.36 -20.99 -1.98
CA ASP A 43 -9.22 -21.81 -2.40
C ASP A 43 -8.02 -21.41 -1.51
N ARG A 44 -7.77 -22.21 -0.46
CA ARG A 44 -6.94 -21.78 0.68
C ARG A 44 -5.53 -21.33 0.27
N VAL A 45 -5.25 -20.04 0.48
CA VAL A 45 -3.89 -19.50 0.60
C VAL A 45 -3.57 -19.36 2.09
N TYR A 46 -2.41 -19.86 2.51
CA TYR A 46 -2.04 -19.92 3.93
C TYR A 46 -1.13 -18.77 4.33
N ALA A 47 -1.41 -18.21 5.50
CA ALA A 47 -0.55 -17.29 6.22
C ALA A 47 0.10 -18.01 7.42
N HIS A 48 0.99 -17.31 8.13
CA HIS A 48 1.70 -17.85 9.30
C HIS A 48 0.83 -18.06 10.56
N TYR A 49 -0.41 -17.55 10.57
CA TYR A 49 -1.38 -17.74 11.65
C TYR A 49 -2.39 -18.86 11.30
N ASP A 50 -3.20 -19.28 12.28
CA ASP A 50 -4.12 -20.41 12.09
C ASP A 50 -5.31 -20.11 11.16
N ALA A 51 -5.98 -21.17 10.71
CA ALA A 51 -7.09 -21.05 9.77
C ALA A 51 -8.29 -20.26 10.31
N SER A 52 -8.55 -20.29 11.61
CA SER A 52 -9.68 -19.59 12.21
C SER A 52 -9.43 -18.08 12.29
N ALA A 53 -8.17 -17.67 12.54
CA ALA A 53 -7.77 -16.28 12.37
C ALA A 53 -7.87 -15.81 10.90
N ALA A 54 -7.56 -16.68 9.93
CA ALA A 54 -7.76 -16.39 8.51
C ALA A 54 -9.25 -16.25 8.14
N ASP A 55 -10.12 -17.06 8.76
CA ASP A 55 -11.57 -16.96 8.60
C ASP A 55 -12.08 -15.63 9.18
N MET A 56 -11.64 -15.25 10.39
CA MET A 56 -11.94 -13.95 10.99
C MET A 56 -11.43 -12.78 10.12
N GLU A 57 -10.25 -12.92 9.51
CA GLU A 57 -9.68 -11.95 8.57
C GLU A 57 -10.61 -11.73 7.37
N ALA A 58 -11.00 -12.82 6.71
CA ALA A 58 -11.88 -12.76 5.54
C ALA A 58 -13.28 -12.24 5.90
N PHE A 59 -13.79 -12.60 7.09
CA PHE A 59 -15.05 -12.11 7.61
C PHE A 59 -15.01 -10.62 7.92
N SER A 60 -13.99 -10.13 8.63
CA SER A 60 -14.05 -8.79 9.23
C SER A 60 -13.74 -7.67 8.24
N ARG A 61 -12.84 -7.91 7.26
CA ARG A 61 -12.31 -6.86 6.39
C ARG A 61 -13.34 -6.16 5.48
N PRO A 62 -14.41 -6.82 5.00
CA PRO A 62 -15.47 -6.10 4.28
C PRO A 62 -16.24 -5.08 5.14
N LEU A 63 -16.19 -5.16 6.48
CA LEU A 63 -16.78 -4.14 7.36
C LEU A 63 -16.18 -2.75 7.14
N TRP A 64 -14.92 -2.64 6.70
CA TRP A 64 -14.33 -1.33 6.40
C TRP A 64 -15.10 -0.55 5.32
N GLY A 65 -15.81 -1.26 4.42
CA GLY A 65 -16.65 -0.66 3.39
C GLY A 65 -18.15 -0.68 3.73
N LEU A 66 -18.64 -1.74 4.39
CA LEU A 66 -20.06 -1.85 4.77
C LEU A 66 -20.46 -0.87 5.88
N VAL A 67 -19.60 -0.65 6.88
CA VAL A 67 -19.92 0.22 8.02
C VAL A 67 -20.14 1.69 7.58
N PRO A 68 -19.28 2.30 6.75
CA PRO A 68 -19.54 3.64 6.20
C PRO A 68 -20.88 3.75 5.49
N LEU A 69 -21.30 2.71 4.75
CA LEU A 69 -22.59 2.68 4.08
C LEU A 69 -23.76 2.67 5.07
N TRP A 70 -23.62 1.96 6.19
CA TRP A 70 -24.67 1.82 7.21
C TRP A 70 -24.78 3.02 8.17
N ALA A 71 -23.71 3.78 8.37
CA ALA A 71 -23.58 4.76 9.46
C ALA A 71 -24.68 5.85 9.52
N HIS A 72 -25.29 6.19 8.39
CA HIS A 72 -26.33 7.24 8.31
C HIS A 72 -27.58 6.82 7.54
N ARG A 73 -27.81 5.51 7.38
CA ARG A 73 -29.07 5.03 6.79
C ARG A 73 -30.14 4.91 7.86
N ASP A 74 -31.33 5.46 7.55
CA ASP A 74 -32.54 5.19 8.31
C ASP A 74 -32.72 3.67 8.42
N GLU A 75 -33.13 3.16 9.59
CA GLU A 75 -33.33 1.71 9.78
C GLU A 75 -34.19 1.12 8.67
N GLU A 76 -35.23 1.82 8.23
CA GLU A 76 -36.11 1.40 7.12
C GLU A 76 -35.40 1.29 5.76
N LYS A 77 -34.35 2.10 5.51
CA LYS A 77 -33.55 2.11 4.26
C LYS A 77 -32.30 1.23 4.31
N ILE A 78 -31.92 0.74 5.49
CA ILE A 78 -30.87 -0.30 5.61
C ILE A 78 -31.35 -1.61 4.98
N PHE A 79 -32.67 -1.80 4.87
CA PHE A 79 -33.31 -3.00 4.34
C PHE A 79 -33.65 -2.93 2.83
N ASP A 80 -32.73 -2.44 2.00
CA ASP A 80 -32.66 -2.97 0.62
C ASP A 80 -32.15 -4.43 0.65
N ASP A 81 -32.45 -5.23 -0.37
CA ASP A 81 -32.27 -6.69 -0.29
C ASP A 81 -30.80 -7.07 0.03
N VAL A 82 -29.84 -6.50 -0.69
CA VAL A 82 -28.41 -6.82 -0.55
C VAL A 82 -27.83 -6.32 0.77
N SER A 83 -28.10 -5.07 1.17
CA SER A 83 -27.63 -4.54 2.45
C SER A 83 -28.21 -5.33 3.62
N SER A 84 -29.49 -5.71 3.53
CA SER A 84 -30.17 -6.50 4.57
C SER A 84 -29.55 -7.88 4.78
N GLU A 85 -29.13 -8.53 3.69
CA GLU A 85 -28.49 -9.83 3.75
C GLU A 85 -27.12 -9.75 4.40
N PHE A 86 -26.28 -8.75 4.03
CA PHE A 86 -25.01 -8.54 4.73
C PHE A 86 -25.23 -8.26 6.21
N ALA A 87 -26.18 -7.39 6.59
CA ALA A 87 -26.50 -7.14 7.99
C ALA A 87 -26.82 -8.44 8.76
N ARG A 88 -27.59 -9.36 8.15
CA ARG A 88 -27.90 -10.67 8.75
C ARG A 88 -26.66 -11.56 8.87
N ILE A 89 -25.83 -11.64 7.82
CA ILE A 89 -24.58 -12.41 7.80
C ILE A 89 -23.66 -11.94 8.92
N TYR A 90 -23.45 -10.62 9.05
CA TYR A 90 -22.53 -10.05 10.03
C TYR A 90 -23.04 -10.17 11.46
N ARG A 91 -24.34 -9.96 11.71
CA ARG A 91 -24.92 -10.22 13.05
C ARG A 91 -24.68 -11.67 13.46
N ARG A 92 -25.01 -12.62 12.58
CA ARG A 92 -24.80 -14.04 12.86
C ARG A 92 -23.34 -14.39 13.08
N GLY A 93 -22.45 -13.91 12.20
CA GLY A 93 -21.01 -14.16 12.30
C GLY A 93 -20.40 -13.61 13.58
N LEU A 94 -20.83 -12.43 14.04
CA LEU A 94 -20.38 -11.87 15.33
C LEU A 94 -20.84 -12.73 16.51
N CYS A 95 -22.09 -13.20 16.52
CA CYS A 95 -22.59 -14.08 17.58
C CYS A 95 -21.86 -15.42 17.60
N GLU A 96 -21.78 -16.09 16.45
CA GLU A 96 -21.16 -17.42 16.32
C GLU A 96 -19.64 -17.37 16.51
N GLY A 97 -18.98 -16.32 16.01
CA GLY A 97 -17.53 -16.15 16.08
C GLY A 97 -17.02 -15.83 17.48
N THR A 98 -17.86 -15.27 18.35
CA THR A 98 -17.50 -14.90 19.73
C THR A 98 -18.12 -15.79 20.81
N ASP A 99 -18.94 -16.78 20.45
CA ASP A 99 -19.47 -17.78 21.37
C ASP A 99 -18.53 -19.00 21.46
N PRO A 100 -17.86 -19.26 22.62
CA PRO A 100 -16.99 -20.41 22.79
C PRO A 100 -17.71 -21.77 22.66
N GLY A 101 -19.04 -21.79 22.77
CA GLY A 101 -19.85 -22.99 22.54
C GLY A 101 -20.19 -23.25 21.08
N SER A 102 -19.95 -22.28 20.19
CA SER A 102 -20.22 -22.42 18.76
C SER A 102 -19.11 -23.17 18.04
N ARG A 103 -19.49 -23.92 17.00
CA ARG A 103 -18.53 -24.48 16.04
C ARG A 103 -17.92 -23.41 15.11
N GLY A 104 -18.52 -22.22 15.08
CA GLY A 104 -18.03 -21.06 14.36
C GLY A 104 -17.04 -20.21 15.15
N TYR A 105 -16.77 -20.53 16.43
CA TYR A 105 -15.91 -19.75 17.31
C TYR A 105 -14.54 -19.50 16.68
N TRP A 106 -14.08 -18.25 16.76
CA TRP A 106 -12.77 -17.87 16.20
C TRP A 106 -11.57 -18.38 16.99
N GLY A 107 -11.81 -19.01 18.15
CA GLY A 107 -10.74 -19.50 19.02
C GLY A 107 -10.20 -18.42 19.94
N ASP A 108 -9.46 -18.86 20.96
CA ASP A 108 -8.87 -17.95 21.94
C ASP A 108 -7.68 -17.19 21.33
N CYS A 109 -7.46 -15.98 21.83
CA CYS A 109 -6.35 -15.14 21.40
C CYS A 109 -5.06 -15.51 22.14
N SER A 110 -3.93 -15.33 21.47
CA SER A 110 -2.58 -15.48 22.04
C SER A 110 -1.77 -14.19 21.91
N PRO A 111 -0.57 -14.05 22.52
CA PRO A 111 0.30 -12.91 22.27
C PRO A 111 0.64 -12.76 20.77
N PHE A 112 0.64 -11.53 20.26
CA PHE A 112 0.91 -11.21 18.84
C PHE A 112 -0.04 -11.88 17.82
N ASP A 113 -1.31 -12.07 18.19
CA ASP A 113 -2.30 -12.80 17.37
C ASP A 113 -2.98 -11.93 16.31
N GLN A 114 -3.13 -12.47 15.09
CA GLN A 114 -3.79 -11.81 13.96
C GLN A 114 -5.23 -11.38 14.29
N ARG A 115 -5.94 -12.11 15.17
CA ARG A 115 -7.30 -11.76 15.60
C ARG A 115 -7.40 -10.31 16.11
N PHE A 116 -6.37 -9.79 16.77
CA PHE A 116 -6.33 -8.40 17.26
C PHE A 116 -6.41 -7.36 16.14
N VAL A 117 -5.85 -7.67 14.97
CA VAL A 117 -5.96 -6.82 13.78
C VAL A 117 -7.41 -6.74 13.32
N GLU A 118 -8.09 -7.87 13.33
CA GLU A 118 -9.45 -8.02 12.82
C GLU A 118 -10.50 -7.45 13.79
N MET A 119 -10.21 -7.45 15.10
CA MET A 119 -11.02 -6.78 16.12
C MET A 119 -11.23 -5.28 15.84
N ALA A 120 -10.30 -4.63 15.13
CA ALA A 120 -10.42 -3.23 14.75
C ALA A 120 -11.59 -2.96 13.79
N ALA A 121 -11.82 -3.86 12.82
CA ALA A 121 -12.91 -3.73 11.86
C ALA A 121 -14.29 -3.95 12.52
N ILE A 122 -14.34 -4.89 13.47
CA ILE A 122 -15.54 -5.12 14.30
C ILE A 122 -15.84 -3.91 15.17
N SER A 123 -14.81 -3.36 15.83
CA SER A 123 -14.92 -2.16 16.67
C SER A 123 -15.36 -0.95 15.86
N TYR A 124 -14.87 -0.80 14.63
CA TYR A 124 -15.32 0.23 13.70
C TYR A 124 -16.83 0.15 13.43
N GLY A 125 -17.36 -1.06 13.26
CA GLY A 125 -18.80 -1.30 13.17
C GLY A 125 -19.58 -0.89 14.42
N MET A 126 -19.09 -1.24 15.62
CA MET A 126 -19.72 -0.84 16.88
C MET A 126 -19.72 0.68 17.09
N LEU A 127 -18.74 1.38 16.54
CA LEU A 127 -18.61 2.84 16.65
C LEU A 127 -19.56 3.59 15.72
N PHE A 128 -19.65 3.18 14.46
CA PHE A 128 -20.36 3.95 13.43
C PHE A 128 -21.66 3.33 12.93
N ALA A 129 -21.85 2.02 13.08
CA ALA A 129 -23.08 1.33 12.68
C ALA A 129 -23.64 0.40 13.80
N PRO A 130 -23.73 0.88 15.06
CA PRO A 130 -24.23 0.05 16.17
C PRO A 130 -25.65 -0.49 15.94
N GLN A 131 -26.51 0.27 15.26
CA GLN A 131 -27.87 -0.16 14.88
C GLN A 131 -27.87 -1.41 13.99
N VAL A 132 -26.75 -1.68 13.32
CA VAL A 132 -26.58 -2.90 12.50
C VAL A 132 -25.91 -4.00 13.28
N VAL A 133 -24.77 -3.74 13.92
CA VAL A 133 -23.90 -4.81 14.44
C VAL A 133 -23.93 -5.02 15.95
N TRP A 134 -24.58 -4.13 16.71
CA TRP A 134 -24.57 -4.15 18.17
C TRP A 134 -25.97 -4.11 18.79
N ASP A 135 -26.76 -3.08 18.51
CA ASP A 135 -28.07 -2.86 19.15
C ASP A 135 -29.03 -4.06 19.01
N PRO A 136 -29.09 -4.75 17.83
CA PRO A 136 -29.94 -5.92 17.63
C PRO A 136 -29.52 -7.19 18.39
N LEU A 137 -28.30 -7.22 18.94
CA LEU A 137 -27.80 -8.37 19.69
C LEU A 137 -28.48 -8.48 21.05
N ASP A 138 -28.71 -9.70 21.51
CA ASP A 138 -29.20 -9.95 22.87
C ASP A 138 -28.11 -9.69 23.94
N GLU A 139 -28.48 -9.66 25.22
CA GLU A 139 -27.54 -9.36 26.30
C GLU A 139 -26.39 -10.37 26.42
N ARG A 140 -26.61 -11.63 26.08
CA ARG A 140 -25.57 -12.67 26.09
C ARG A 140 -24.62 -12.46 24.93
N GLU A 141 -25.15 -12.19 23.73
CA GLU A 141 -24.37 -11.92 22.52
C GLU A 141 -23.51 -10.65 22.67
N LYS A 142 -24.08 -9.57 23.21
CA LYS A 142 -23.35 -8.33 23.54
C LYS A 142 -22.21 -8.61 24.52
N LYS A 143 -22.48 -9.41 25.55
CA LYS A 143 -21.46 -9.79 26.54
C LYS A 143 -20.34 -10.61 25.90
N ASN A 144 -20.67 -11.64 25.13
CA ASN A 144 -19.68 -12.49 24.44
C ASN A 144 -18.78 -11.67 23.51
N LEU A 145 -19.38 -10.80 22.71
CA LEU A 145 -18.64 -9.92 21.80
C LEU A 145 -17.72 -8.96 22.57
N ALA A 146 -18.22 -8.30 23.62
CA ALA A 146 -17.42 -7.39 24.43
C ALA A 146 -16.26 -8.08 25.14
N ASP A 147 -16.50 -9.25 25.74
CA ASP A 147 -15.48 -10.05 26.42
C ASP A 147 -14.40 -10.50 25.43
N TYR A 148 -14.80 -11.01 24.26
CA TYR A 148 -13.88 -11.44 23.21
C TYR A 148 -12.98 -10.30 22.73
N LEU A 149 -13.55 -9.11 22.47
CA LEU A 149 -12.77 -7.92 22.08
C LEU A 149 -11.83 -7.46 23.19
N ASN A 150 -12.26 -7.53 24.45
CA ASN A 150 -11.47 -7.05 25.59
C ASN A 150 -10.18 -7.86 25.81
N HIS A 151 -10.07 -9.10 25.29
CA HIS A 151 -8.83 -9.88 25.35
C HIS A 151 -7.60 -9.17 24.78
N ILE A 152 -7.78 -8.22 23.85
CA ILE A 152 -6.66 -7.41 23.31
C ILE A 152 -5.93 -6.62 24.41
N ASN A 153 -6.59 -6.33 25.53
CA ASN A 153 -6.02 -5.62 26.67
C ASN A 153 -5.24 -6.53 27.64
N GLU A 154 -5.35 -7.85 27.48
CA GLU A 154 -4.76 -8.86 28.37
C GLU A 154 -3.51 -9.52 27.76
N MET A 155 -3.24 -9.21 26.48
CA MET A 155 -2.22 -9.87 25.66
C MET A 155 -1.17 -8.87 25.19
N GLU A 156 0.03 -9.38 24.90
CA GLU A 156 1.12 -8.56 24.36
C GLU A 156 0.86 -8.23 22.89
N LEU A 157 1.05 -6.96 22.53
CA LEU A 157 0.97 -6.46 21.16
C LEU A 157 2.35 -6.03 20.68
N PRO A 158 2.65 -6.15 19.37
CA PRO A 158 3.84 -5.51 18.81
C PRO A 158 3.75 -3.99 18.97
N VAL A 159 4.89 -3.36 19.26
CA VAL A 159 5.00 -1.89 19.32
C VAL A 159 5.07 -1.33 17.90
N CYS A 160 3.90 -1.23 17.28
CA CYS A 160 3.68 -0.65 15.95
C CYS A 160 2.21 -0.22 15.85
N ASN A 161 1.68 -0.03 14.64
CA ASN A 161 0.28 0.28 14.36
C ASN A 161 -0.74 -0.63 15.09
N TRP A 162 -0.35 -1.81 15.58
CA TRP A 162 -1.21 -2.68 16.36
C TRP A 162 -1.80 -2.03 17.61
N ILE A 163 -1.08 -1.08 18.22
CA ILE A 163 -1.59 -0.34 19.38
C ILE A 163 -2.88 0.43 19.04
N LEU A 164 -3.05 0.85 17.78
CA LEU A 164 -4.25 1.57 17.33
C LEU A 164 -5.46 0.64 17.20
N PHE A 165 -5.27 -0.65 16.97
CA PHE A 165 -6.38 -1.61 17.02
C PHE A 165 -6.95 -1.68 18.44
N ALA A 166 -6.08 -1.72 19.45
CA ALA A 166 -6.49 -1.69 20.85
C ALA A 166 -7.13 -0.35 21.25
N VAL A 167 -6.68 0.77 20.69
CA VAL A 167 -7.35 2.07 20.84
C VAL A 167 -8.79 1.97 20.33
N LEU A 168 -9.00 1.47 19.10
CA LEU A 168 -10.35 1.33 18.52
C LEU A 168 -11.26 0.42 19.35
N VAL A 169 -10.73 -0.72 19.81
CA VAL A 169 -11.47 -1.64 20.69
C VAL A 169 -11.91 -0.94 21.97
N ASN A 170 -10.99 -0.25 22.66
CA ASN A 170 -11.31 0.40 23.93
C ASN A 170 -12.33 1.53 23.77
N ILE A 171 -12.23 2.36 22.73
CA ILE A 171 -13.22 3.41 22.50
C ILE A 171 -14.58 2.83 22.08
N ALA A 172 -14.63 1.71 21.35
CA ALA A 172 -15.87 1.03 21.01
C ALA A 172 -16.57 0.49 22.26
N LEU A 173 -15.83 -0.24 23.12
CA LEU A 173 -16.35 -0.75 24.40
C LEU A 173 -16.84 0.40 25.30
N LYS A 174 -16.04 1.48 25.42
CA LYS A 174 -16.41 2.69 26.16
C LYS A 174 -17.73 3.29 25.66
N LYS A 175 -17.85 3.50 24.34
CA LYS A 175 -19.05 4.11 23.72
C LYS A 175 -20.28 3.21 23.80
N ARG A 176 -20.14 1.90 24.04
CA ARG A 176 -21.24 0.94 24.27
C ARG A 176 -21.52 0.69 25.75
N GLY A 177 -20.81 1.35 26.67
CA GLY A 177 -21.00 1.17 28.11
C GLY A 177 -20.49 -0.17 28.63
N MET A 178 -19.67 -0.88 27.85
CA MET A 178 -19.07 -2.15 28.24
C MET A 178 -17.75 -1.92 29.01
N PRO A 179 -17.32 -2.88 29.85
CA PRO A 179 -16.00 -2.82 30.49
C PRO A 179 -14.90 -2.63 29.44
N TYR A 180 -13.97 -1.71 29.73
CA TYR A 180 -12.77 -1.43 28.92
C TYR A 180 -11.60 -1.13 29.86
N ARG A 181 -10.40 -0.91 29.31
CA ARG A 181 -9.18 -0.62 30.08
C ARG A 181 -8.68 0.80 29.82
N PRO A 182 -9.11 1.82 30.59
CA PRO A 182 -8.71 3.21 30.41
C PRO A 182 -7.20 3.42 30.51
N ASP A 183 -6.54 2.67 31.39
CA ASP A 183 -5.09 2.69 31.58
C ASP A 183 -4.35 2.19 30.35
N MET A 184 -4.83 1.10 29.73
CA MET A 184 -4.26 0.56 28.50
C MET A 184 -4.53 1.50 27.31
N LEU A 185 -5.74 2.05 27.21
CA LEU A 185 -6.08 3.04 26.19
C LEU A 185 -5.12 4.23 26.23
N GLU A 186 -4.90 4.82 27.40
CA GLU A 186 -4.00 5.96 27.56
C GLU A 186 -2.53 5.56 27.29
N ASN A 187 -2.11 4.34 27.68
CA ASN A 187 -0.78 3.82 27.34
C ASN A 187 -0.56 3.73 25.82
N TYR A 188 -1.54 3.21 25.07
CA TYR A 188 -1.44 3.10 23.61
C TYR A 188 -1.48 4.46 22.90
N LEU A 189 -2.29 5.40 23.38
CA LEU A 189 -2.31 6.77 22.86
C LEU A 189 -0.97 7.48 23.10
N ASN A 190 -0.36 7.33 24.28
CA ASN A 190 0.98 7.85 24.54
C ASN A 190 2.06 7.12 23.71
N GLY A 191 1.89 5.82 23.46
CA GLY A 191 2.76 5.06 22.57
C GLY A 191 2.76 5.62 21.14
N LEU A 192 1.59 5.99 20.61
CA LEU A 192 1.47 6.62 19.29
C LEU A 192 2.28 7.94 19.21
N GLU A 193 2.33 8.72 20.28
CA GLU A 193 3.10 9.97 20.29
C GLU A 193 4.60 9.73 20.09
N THR A 194 5.13 8.57 20.50
CA THR A 194 6.53 8.20 20.29
C THR A 194 6.86 7.89 18.82
N PHE A 195 5.84 7.66 18.00
CA PHE A 195 6.00 7.35 16.58
C PHE A 195 6.09 8.62 15.71
N TYR A 196 5.73 9.79 16.24
CA TYR A 196 5.67 11.03 15.47
C TYR A 196 7.08 11.57 15.14
N LEU A 197 7.31 11.90 13.88
CA LEU A 197 8.62 12.38 13.39
C LEU A 197 8.65 13.88 13.10
N GLY A 198 7.50 14.48 12.76
CA GLY A 198 7.39 15.85 12.24
C GLY A 198 6.70 15.88 10.88
N GLU A 199 6.21 17.05 10.49
CA GLU A 199 5.54 17.28 9.19
C GLU A 199 4.37 16.30 8.90
N GLY A 200 3.62 15.92 9.95
CA GLY A 200 2.56 14.92 9.85
C GLY A 200 3.04 13.46 9.68
N TRP A 201 4.34 13.20 9.55
CA TRP A 201 4.87 11.84 9.40
C TRP A 201 5.03 11.12 10.73
N TYR A 202 4.79 9.82 10.67
CA TYR A 202 5.09 8.86 11.73
C TYR A 202 6.06 7.80 11.21
N CYS A 203 6.76 7.10 12.09
CA CYS A 203 7.30 5.78 11.82
C CYS A 203 6.38 4.70 12.40
N ASP A 204 6.30 3.53 11.77
CA ASP A 204 5.51 2.43 12.30
C ASP A 204 6.24 1.66 13.42
N GLY A 205 6.38 2.32 14.58
CA GLY A 205 7.00 1.81 15.79
C GLY A 205 8.35 1.12 15.57
N ASP A 206 8.53 -0.06 16.12
CA ASP A 206 9.78 -0.83 16.08
C ASP A 206 10.21 -1.23 14.67
N SER A 207 9.30 -1.21 13.69
CA SER A 207 9.67 -1.47 12.31
C SER A 207 10.47 -0.31 11.69
N GLY A 208 10.29 0.91 12.22
CA GLY A 208 10.90 2.14 11.69
C GLY A 208 10.40 2.54 10.29
N GLN A 209 9.43 1.82 9.72
CA GLN A 209 8.99 2.01 8.34
C GLN A 209 8.07 3.22 8.17
N LYS A 210 8.14 3.85 6.99
CA LYS A 210 7.31 5.00 6.59
C LYS A 210 6.57 4.72 5.28
N ASP A 211 5.97 3.54 5.19
CA ASP A 211 5.18 3.09 4.03
C ASP A 211 3.68 3.44 4.21
N TYR A 212 2.80 2.82 3.41
CA TYR A 212 1.36 3.07 3.46
C TYR A 212 0.70 2.79 4.82
N TYR A 213 1.35 2.11 5.77
CA TYR A 213 0.83 2.02 7.14
C TYR A 213 0.72 3.39 7.82
N ILE A 214 1.50 4.40 7.40
CA ILE A 214 1.33 5.75 7.91
C ILE A 214 -0.03 6.32 7.47
N SER A 215 -0.45 6.07 6.23
CA SER A 215 -1.69 6.62 5.67
C SER A 215 -2.93 5.79 6.03
N PHE A 216 -2.96 4.50 5.68
CA PHE A 216 -4.15 3.65 5.83
C PHE A 216 -4.32 3.01 7.21
N ALA A 217 -3.34 3.17 8.11
CA ALA A 217 -3.41 2.66 9.48
C ALA A 217 -3.25 3.80 10.48
N ILE A 218 -2.07 4.42 10.59
CA ILE A 218 -1.82 5.42 11.64
C ILE A 218 -2.75 6.62 11.51
N HIS A 219 -2.72 7.32 10.38
CA HIS A 219 -3.64 8.45 10.16
C HIS A 219 -5.09 8.01 10.10
N PHE A 220 -5.40 6.94 9.38
CA PHE A 220 -6.78 6.43 9.27
C PHE A 220 -7.41 6.19 10.66
N TYR A 221 -6.74 5.48 11.56
CA TYR A 221 -7.26 5.19 12.90
C TYR A 221 -7.22 6.39 13.84
N SER A 222 -6.22 7.26 13.70
CA SER A 222 -6.19 8.53 14.43
C SER A 222 -7.37 9.43 14.05
N LEU A 223 -7.79 9.41 12.78
CA LEU A 223 -8.97 10.13 12.31
C LEU A 223 -10.27 9.47 12.75
N VAL A 224 -10.35 8.13 12.79
CA VAL A 224 -11.48 7.42 13.46
C VAL A 224 -11.61 7.86 14.92
N TYR A 225 -10.50 7.82 15.67
CA TYR A 225 -10.47 8.29 17.06
C TYR A 225 -10.95 9.74 17.16
N SER A 226 -10.44 10.62 16.29
CA SER A 226 -10.75 12.05 16.29
C SER A 226 -12.20 12.36 15.96
N THR A 227 -12.89 11.50 15.22
CA THR A 227 -14.33 11.62 14.94
C THR A 227 -15.16 11.18 16.15
N VAL A 228 -14.79 10.07 16.78
CA VAL A 228 -15.56 9.44 17.87
C VAL A 228 -15.38 10.17 19.21
N MET A 229 -14.18 10.70 19.46
CA MET A 229 -13.76 11.24 20.75
C MET A 229 -13.72 12.77 20.79
N ALA A 230 -14.22 13.45 19.75
CA ALA A 230 -14.10 14.91 19.57
C ALA A 230 -14.54 15.75 20.79
N GLU A 231 -15.60 15.33 21.49
CA GLU A 231 -16.13 16.04 22.67
C GLU A 231 -15.47 15.63 23.98
N GLU A 232 -14.84 14.45 24.03
CA GLU A 232 -14.27 13.88 25.25
C GLU A 232 -12.76 14.09 25.37
N ASP A 233 -12.07 14.28 24.24
CA ASP A 233 -10.63 14.52 24.16
C ASP A 233 -10.28 15.49 23.02
N GLU A 234 -10.87 16.69 23.11
CA GLU A 234 -10.80 17.71 22.07
C GLU A 234 -9.36 18.07 21.67
N ALA A 235 -8.46 18.19 22.64
CA ALA A 235 -7.08 18.61 22.40
C ALA A 235 -6.30 17.59 21.55
N ARG A 236 -6.39 16.30 21.89
CA ARG A 236 -5.73 15.23 21.13
C ARG A 236 -6.37 15.04 19.76
N CYS A 237 -7.69 15.11 19.69
CA CYS A 237 -8.42 15.03 18.41
C CYS A 237 -8.01 16.16 17.46
N ARG A 238 -7.87 17.40 17.96
CA ARG A 238 -7.37 18.53 17.17
C ARG A 238 -5.95 18.30 16.70
N LEU A 239 -5.06 17.85 17.58
CA LEU A 239 -3.66 17.55 17.24
C LEU A 239 -3.55 16.50 16.11
N TYR A 240 -4.33 15.42 16.16
CA TYR A 240 -4.31 14.40 15.12
C TYR A 240 -4.87 14.91 13.80
N LYS A 241 -5.92 15.74 13.82
CA LYS A 241 -6.44 16.39 12.63
C LYS A 241 -5.43 17.35 12.00
N ASP A 242 -4.73 18.15 12.82
CA ASP A 242 -3.70 19.07 12.35
C ASP A 242 -2.53 18.31 11.70
N ARG A 243 -2.05 17.22 12.33
CA ARG A 243 -1.01 16.35 11.75
C ARG A 243 -1.46 15.69 10.44
N ALA A 244 -2.72 15.28 10.32
CA ALA A 244 -3.25 14.72 9.08
C ALA A 244 -3.27 15.77 7.95
N MET A 245 -3.67 17.01 8.25
CA MET A 245 -3.64 18.12 7.28
C MET A 245 -2.22 18.43 6.80
N GLU A 246 -1.23 18.34 7.69
CA GLU A 246 0.18 18.53 7.34
C GLU A 246 0.70 17.39 6.45
N PHE A 247 0.44 16.13 6.85
CA PHE A 247 0.81 14.93 6.09
C PHE A 247 0.24 14.94 4.66
N ALA A 248 -1.01 15.37 4.50
CA ALA A 248 -1.69 15.39 3.21
C ALA A 248 -0.93 16.20 2.14
N ARG A 249 -0.20 17.25 2.56
CA ARG A 249 0.56 18.13 1.66
C ARG A 249 1.70 17.41 0.96
N GLN A 250 2.29 16.41 1.61
CA GLN A 250 3.35 15.58 1.03
C GLN A 250 2.78 14.29 0.45
N PHE A 251 1.85 13.63 1.14
CA PHE A 251 1.31 12.33 0.70
C PHE A 251 0.59 12.38 -0.66
N VAL A 252 0.02 13.52 -1.05
CA VAL A 252 -0.59 13.69 -2.39
C VAL A 252 0.40 13.40 -3.53
N TYR A 253 1.70 13.66 -3.34
CA TYR A 253 2.75 13.41 -4.35
C TYR A 253 3.02 11.92 -4.59
N TRP A 254 2.49 11.03 -3.76
CA TRP A 254 2.57 9.58 -3.99
C TRP A 254 1.61 9.10 -5.08
N PHE A 255 0.76 9.99 -5.60
CA PHE A 255 -0.19 9.75 -6.66
C PHE A 255 0.18 10.57 -7.89
N ASP A 256 -0.20 10.08 -9.07
CA ASP A 256 -0.17 10.85 -10.31
C ASP A 256 -1.54 11.35 -10.74
N GLU A 257 -1.57 12.07 -11.86
CA GLU A 257 -2.77 12.75 -12.36
C GLU A 257 -3.85 11.81 -12.91
N ASP A 258 -3.55 10.52 -13.15
CA ASP A 258 -4.54 9.49 -13.49
C ASP A 258 -4.92 8.64 -12.27
N GLY A 259 -4.46 9.03 -11.08
CA GLY A 259 -4.74 8.32 -9.83
C GLY A 259 -3.91 7.06 -9.62
N ASP A 260 -2.88 6.77 -10.41
CA ASP A 260 -1.95 5.69 -10.07
C ASP A 260 -1.06 6.12 -8.89
N ALA A 261 -0.63 5.16 -8.08
CA ALA A 261 0.16 5.41 -6.88
C ALA A 261 1.45 4.59 -6.85
N LEU A 262 2.45 5.12 -6.14
CA LEU A 262 3.76 4.49 -5.97
C LEU A 262 3.65 3.06 -5.40
N PRO A 263 4.28 2.04 -6.01
CA PRO A 263 4.36 0.69 -5.44
C PRO A 263 5.47 0.60 -4.39
N PHE A 264 5.34 1.34 -3.29
CA PHE A 264 6.37 1.45 -2.26
C PHE A 264 5.98 0.76 -0.95
N GLY A 265 6.90 -0.07 -0.42
CA GLY A 265 6.77 -0.71 0.88
C GLY A 265 5.99 -2.04 0.87
N ARG A 266 5.67 -2.52 2.07
CA ARG A 266 4.96 -3.79 2.32
C ARG A 266 3.45 -3.65 2.17
N SER A 267 2.75 -4.79 2.12
CA SER A 267 1.28 -4.86 2.06
C SER A 267 0.68 -4.19 0.82
N LEU A 268 1.42 -4.14 -0.28
CA LEU A 268 0.90 -3.63 -1.55
C LEU A 268 -0.33 -4.42 -2.03
N THR A 269 -0.55 -5.64 -1.54
CA THR A 269 -1.76 -6.41 -1.83
C THR A 269 -3.08 -5.73 -1.44
N TYR A 270 -3.04 -4.65 -0.65
CA TYR A 270 -4.21 -3.86 -0.30
C TYR A 270 -4.62 -2.85 -1.39
N ARG A 271 -3.82 -2.72 -2.46
CA ARG A 271 -4.17 -2.03 -3.71
C ARG A 271 -4.77 -0.64 -3.51
N PHE A 272 -6.06 -0.48 -3.79
CA PHE A 272 -6.75 0.79 -3.70
C PHE A 272 -6.89 1.34 -2.27
N ALA A 273 -6.48 0.60 -1.23
CA ALA A 273 -6.30 1.14 0.12
C ALA A 273 -5.33 2.35 0.15
N GLN A 274 -4.44 2.48 -0.84
CA GLN A 274 -3.47 3.58 -0.93
C GLN A 274 -4.14 4.95 -0.75
N VAL A 275 -5.31 5.17 -1.38
CA VAL A 275 -6.04 6.45 -1.31
C VAL A 275 -6.92 6.63 -0.07
N SER A 276 -7.06 5.59 0.78
CA SER A 276 -8.02 5.57 1.90
C SER A 276 -7.81 6.67 2.95
N PHE A 277 -6.60 7.23 3.04
CA PHE A 277 -6.32 8.39 3.88
C PHE A 277 -7.21 9.60 3.51
N PHE A 278 -7.39 9.89 2.23
CA PHE A 278 -8.25 11.01 1.80
C PHE A 278 -9.73 10.74 2.10
N SER A 279 -10.15 9.47 2.02
CA SER A 279 -11.48 9.05 2.46
C SER A 279 -11.67 9.23 3.98
N ALA A 280 -10.65 8.93 4.78
CA ALA A 280 -10.66 9.16 6.23
C ALA A 280 -10.66 10.66 6.58
N CYS A 281 -9.95 11.50 5.80
CA CYS A 281 -10.04 12.96 5.94
C CYS A 281 -11.48 13.43 5.78
N LEU A 282 -12.15 13.02 4.70
CA LEU A 282 -13.55 13.38 4.46
C LEU A 282 -14.46 12.91 5.60
N MET A 283 -14.32 11.67 6.04
CA MET A 283 -15.06 11.11 7.19
C MET A 283 -14.86 11.93 8.47
N ALA A 284 -13.65 12.47 8.70
CA ALA A 284 -13.32 13.29 9.86
C ALA A 284 -13.65 14.80 9.70
N GLY A 285 -14.27 15.18 8.57
CA GLY A 285 -14.62 16.56 8.24
C GLY A 285 -13.44 17.41 7.79
N LEU A 286 -12.36 16.79 7.30
CA LEU A 286 -11.15 17.45 6.82
C LEU A 286 -11.10 17.51 5.30
N ASN A 287 -10.73 18.68 4.78
CA ASN A 287 -10.54 18.92 3.36
C ASN A 287 -9.14 19.50 3.13
N PRO A 288 -8.08 18.66 3.12
CA PRO A 288 -6.71 19.12 2.85
C PRO A 288 -6.56 19.73 1.45
N PHE A 289 -7.46 19.38 0.53
CA PHE A 289 -7.56 19.92 -0.82
C PHE A 289 -9.03 20.25 -1.14
N PRO A 290 -9.31 21.03 -2.20
CA PRO A 290 -10.67 21.26 -2.66
C PRO A 290 -11.43 19.96 -2.93
N LEU A 291 -12.71 19.90 -2.56
CA LEU A 291 -13.56 18.71 -2.75
C LEU A 291 -13.58 18.16 -4.19
N PRO A 292 -13.67 19.01 -5.25
CA PRO A 292 -13.58 18.53 -6.64
C PRO A 292 -12.31 17.71 -6.92
N PHE A 293 -11.17 18.14 -6.37
CA PHE A 293 -9.90 17.44 -6.50
C PHE A 293 -9.89 16.14 -5.71
N MET A 294 -10.30 16.17 -4.43
CA MET A 294 -10.35 14.95 -3.63
C MET A 294 -11.28 13.88 -4.25
N LYS A 295 -12.42 14.30 -4.81
CA LYS A 295 -13.33 13.41 -5.54
C LYS A 295 -12.68 12.85 -6.80
N ALA A 296 -11.98 13.68 -7.58
CA ALA A 296 -11.25 13.22 -8.76
C ALA A 296 -10.17 12.20 -8.38
N LEU A 297 -9.31 12.50 -7.41
CA LEU A 297 -8.25 11.61 -6.97
C LEU A 297 -8.78 10.23 -6.53
N ILE A 298 -9.81 10.20 -5.67
CA ILE A 298 -10.42 8.95 -5.23
C ILE A 298 -11.06 8.19 -6.39
N THR A 299 -11.77 8.89 -7.29
CA THR A 299 -12.50 8.26 -8.40
C THR A 299 -11.55 7.70 -9.45
N GLU A 300 -10.55 8.47 -9.87
CA GLU A 300 -9.55 8.02 -10.86
C GLU A 300 -8.69 6.89 -10.29
N HIS A 301 -8.34 6.93 -8.99
CA HIS A 301 -7.65 5.82 -8.33
C HIS A 301 -8.46 4.52 -8.36
N LEU A 302 -9.76 4.59 -8.04
CA LEU A 302 -10.66 3.43 -8.13
C LEU A 302 -10.78 2.93 -9.58
N ARG A 303 -10.96 3.84 -10.55
CA ARG A 303 -11.01 3.50 -11.99
C ARG A 303 -9.75 2.79 -12.46
N SER A 304 -8.57 3.32 -12.12
CA SER A 304 -7.30 2.69 -12.47
C SER A 304 -7.24 1.26 -11.92
N TRP A 305 -7.56 1.07 -10.63
CA TRP A 305 -7.51 -0.25 -10.00
C TRP A 305 -8.49 -1.25 -10.60
N PHE A 306 -9.72 -0.83 -10.90
CA PHE A 306 -10.71 -1.71 -11.55
C PHE A 306 -10.47 -1.91 -13.06
N GLY A 307 -9.55 -1.14 -13.66
CA GLY A 307 -9.03 -1.42 -14.99
C GLY A 307 -8.03 -2.59 -15.05
N ARG A 308 -7.59 -3.12 -13.89
CA ARG A 308 -6.53 -4.13 -13.75
C ARG A 308 -7.09 -5.53 -13.46
N ASP A 309 -6.25 -6.56 -13.65
CA ASP A 309 -6.62 -7.98 -13.52
C ASP A 309 -6.54 -8.48 -12.06
N ILE A 310 -7.30 -7.84 -11.17
CA ILE A 310 -7.19 -8.04 -9.72
C ILE A 310 -8.21 -9.02 -9.13
N PHE A 311 -9.12 -9.54 -9.95
CA PHE A 311 -10.18 -10.46 -9.55
C PHE A 311 -9.90 -11.88 -10.00
N ASP A 312 -10.31 -12.88 -9.22
CA ASP A 312 -10.30 -14.28 -9.63
C ASP A 312 -11.53 -14.61 -10.51
N SER A 313 -11.63 -15.87 -10.93
CA SER A 313 -12.78 -16.35 -11.71
C SER A 313 -14.13 -16.29 -10.98
N ASN A 314 -14.11 -16.07 -9.66
CA ASN A 314 -15.29 -15.93 -8.82
C ASN A 314 -15.64 -14.47 -8.53
N GLY A 315 -14.86 -13.51 -9.04
CA GLY A 315 -15.04 -12.08 -8.73
C GLY A 315 -14.48 -11.66 -7.37
N MET A 316 -13.65 -12.49 -6.72
CA MET A 316 -12.97 -12.15 -5.47
C MET A 316 -11.65 -11.45 -5.71
N LEU A 317 -11.28 -10.52 -4.83
CA LEU A 317 -9.95 -9.90 -4.88
C LEU A 317 -8.86 -10.95 -4.64
N THR A 318 -7.87 -11.00 -5.52
CA THR A 318 -6.74 -11.94 -5.44
C THR A 318 -5.62 -11.41 -4.56
N ILE A 319 -4.69 -12.25 -4.09
CA ILE A 319 -3.42 -11.75 -3.53
C ILE A 319 -2.48 -11.34 -4.66
N GLY A 320 -1.90 -10.14 -4.56
CA GLY A 320 -1.02 -9.55 -5.57
C GLY A 320 -1.20 -8.04 -5.67
N TYR A 321 -0.52 -7.38 -6.61
CA TYR A 321 -0.62 -5.93 -6.82
C TYR A 321 -1.46 -5.61 -8.06
N GLY A 322 -0.84 -5.35 -9.22
CA GLY A 322 -1.55 -5.05 -10.47
C GLY A 322 -2.27 -6.24 -11.11
N TYR A 323 -2.01 -7.45 -10.62
CA TYR A 323 -2.66 -8.70 -11.03
C TYR A 323 -2.47 -9.74 -9.91
N ALA A 324 -3.06 -10.93 -10.06
CA ALA A 324 -2.84 -12.05 -9.15
C ALA A 324 -1.36 -12.47 -9.13
N ASN A 325 -0.68 -12.30 -8.00
CA ASN A 325 0.74 -12.58 -7.87
C ASN A 325 1.11 -12.98 -6.43
N LEU A 326 1.08 -14.27 -6.12
CA LEU A 326 1.53 -14.78 -4.82
C LEU A 326 3.03 -14.63 -4.60
N HIS A 327 3.83 -14.49 -5.67
CA HIS A 327 5.28 -14.36 -5.55
C HIS A 327 5.66 -13.15 -4.71
N MET A 328 4.96 -12.02 -4.86
CA MET A 328 5.22 -10.81 -4.09
C MET A 328 4.68 -10.80 -2.65
N SER A 329 3.90 -11.81 -2.24
CA SER A 329 3.16 -11.81 -0.97
C SER A 329 4.05 -11.74 0.27
N GLU A 330 3.51 -11.19 1.35
CA GLU A 330 4.07 -11.33 2.69
C GLU A 330 3.50 -12.57 3.40
N ARG A 331 4.25 -13.11 4.36
CA ARG A 331 3.87 -14.30 5.16
C ARG A 331 2.55 -14.18 5.94
N TYR A 332 1.99 -12.98 6.04
CA TYR A 332 0.73 -12.68 6.72
C TYR A 332 -0.42 -12.46 5.75
N ASN A 333 -0.21 -12.57 4.43
CA ASN A 333 -1.29 -12.44 3.46
C ASN A 333 -2.08 -13.75 3.39
N ALA A 334 -3.32 -13.74 3.87
CA ALA A 334 -4.33 -14.75 3.56
C ALA A 334 -5.34 -14.22 2.54
N GLN A 335 -6.31 -15.04 2.14
CA GLN A 335 -7.27 -14.67 1.09
C GLN A 335 -8.13 -13.45 1.46
N GLY A 336 -8.37 -13.20 2.75
CA GLY A 336 -9.05 -12.00 3.22
C GLY A 336 -8.20 -10.73 3.05
N SER A 337 -6.90 -10.86 2.83
CA SER A 337 -5.97 -9.75 2.97
C SER A 337 -6.24 -8.57 2.04
N PRO A 338 -6.51 -8.77 0.74
CA PRO A 338 -6.86 -7.72 -0.19
C PRO A 338 -8.05 -6.85 0.22
N TYR A 339 -8.97 -7.36 1.04
CA TYR A 339 -10.16 -6.61 1.45
C TYR A 339 -9.88 -5.47 2.44
N TRP A 340 -8.64 -5.28 2.88
CA TRP A 340 -8.22 -4.01 3.51
C TRP A 340 -8.45 -2.80 2.59
N ALA A 341 -8.48 -3.02 1.28
CA ALA A 341 -8.86 -2.03 0.27
C ALA A 341 -10.23 -1.39 0.52
N MET A 342 -11.13 -2.07 1.24
CA MET A 342 -12.46 -1.55 1.58
C MET A 342 -12.43 -0.26 2.41
N LYS A 343 -11.31 0.06 3.09
CA LYS A 343 -11.11 1.33 3.79
C LYS A 343 -11.26 2.56 2.90
N THR A 344 -11.01 2.41 1.60
CA THR A 344 -11.19 3.49 0.63
C THR A 344 -12.62 4.01 0.60
N PHE A 345 -13.61 3.18 0.96
CA PHE A 345 -15.01 3.58 1.01
C PHE A 345 -15.42 4.31 2.29
N ALA A 346 -14.48 4.72 3.16
CA ALA A 346 -14.80 5.50 4.36
C ALA A 346 -15.60 6.80 4.07
N PHE A 347 -15.44 7.40 2.88
CA PHE A 347 -16.22 8.56 2.45
C PHE A 347 -17.73 8.27 2.28
N LEU A 348 -18.16 7.01 2.18
CA LEU A 348 -19.59 6.64 2.16
C LEU A 348 -20.31 7.00 3.46
N MET A 349 -19.56 7.27 4.54
CA MET A 349 -20.09 7.82 5.78
C MET A 349 -20.62 9.25 5.61
N LEU A 350 -20.24 9.98 4.56
CA LEU A 350 -20.80 11.30 4.32
C LEU A 350 -22.33 11.22 4.05
N PRO A 351 -23.12 12.20 4.50
CA PRO A 351 -24.54 12.34 4.14
C PRO A 351 -24.77 12.40 2.63
N GLU A 352 -25.96 12.00 2.16
CA GLU A 352 -26.31 12.01 0.72
C GLU A 352 -26.24 13.41 0.10
N ASP A 353 -26.56 14.45 0.87
CA ASP A 353 -26.54 15.85 0.48
C ASP A 353 -25.18 16.53 0.66
N HIS A 354 -24.14 15.79 1.08
CA HIS A 354 -22.82 16.35 1.32
C HIS A 354 -22.22 16.94 0.02
N PRO A 355 -21.56 18.12 0.06
CA PRO A 355 -20.99 18.78 -1.12
C PRO A 355 -20.03 17.93 -1.96
N PHE A 356 -19.38 16.93 -1.36
CA PHE A 356 -18.58 15.93 -2.07
C PHE A 356 -19.38 15.21 -3.18
N TYR A 357 -20.60 14.75 -2.89
CA TYR A 357 -21.43 14.07 -3.89
C TYR A 357 -22.02 15.03 -4.92
N MET A 358 -22.20 16.30 -4.56
CA MET A 358 -22.78 17.33 -5.43
C MET A 358 -21.77 17.99 -6.37
N CYS A 359 -20.49 17.99 -6.02
CA CYS A 359 -19.46 18.59 -6.85
C CYS A 359 -19.07 17.68 -8.03
N ASN A 360 -18.67 18.29 -9.15
CA ASN A 360 -18.05 17.57 -10.24
C ASN A 360 -16.60 17.22 -9.85
N ALA A 361 -16.19 15.99 -10.13
CA ALA A 361 -14.79 15.60 -10.00
C ALA A 361 -13.95 16.44 -10.98
N GLN A 362 -12.90 17.07 -10.47
CA GLN A 362 -11.98 17.86 -11.28
C GLN A 362 -10.54 17.64 -10.80
N MET A 363 -9.72 16.99 -11.63
CA MET A 363 -8.30 16.83 -11.36
C MET A 363 -7.58 18.17 -11.56
N ASP A 364 -6.93 18.65 -10.50
CA ASP A 364 -6.11 19.85 -10.52
C ASP A 364 -4.64 19.47 -10.66
N ARG A 365 -4.17 19.46 -11.90
CA ARG A 365 -2.79 19.10 -12.25
C ARG A 365 -1.76 20.10 -11.71
N SER A 366 -2.19 21.30 -11.32
CA SER A 366 -1.27 22.32 -10.76
C SER A 366 -0.68 21.90 -9.43
N ILE A 367 -1.36 21.01 -8.68
CA ILE A 367 -0.86 20.40 -7.44
C ILE A 367 0.45 19.64 -7.69
N PHE A 368 0.57 18.96 -8.83
CA PHE A 368 1.75 18.18 -9.17
C PHE A 368 2.79 18.94 -9.99
N THR A 369 2.37 19.99 -10.73
CA THR A 369 3.21 20.65 -11.74
C THR A 369 3.75 22.02 -11.32
N THR A 370 3.16 22.68 -10.32
CA THR A 370 3.66 23.98 -9.82
C THR A 370 5.01 23.81 -9.13
N ASP A 371 5.08 22.84 -8.22
CA ASP A 371 6.30 22.43 -7.52
C ASP A 371 6.45 20.91 -7.70
N PRO A 372 7.08 20.43 -8.78
CA PRO A 372 7.13 19.01 -9.10
C PRO A 372 8.02 18.20 -8.16
N LEU A 373 8.88 18.85 -7.39
CA LEU A 373 9.83 18.22 -6.48
C LEU A 373 9.38 18.37 -5.03
N CYS A 374 9.25 17.26 -4.32
CA CYS A 374 8.84 17.22 -2.92
C CYS A 374 9.87 16.42 -2.08
N PRO A 375 10.81 17.09 -1.40
CA PRO A 375 11.70 16.46 -0.44
C PRO A 375 10.94 16.08 0.84
N MET A 376 10.86 14.79 1.15
CA MET A 376 10.16 14.25 2.31
C MET A 376 11.17 13.67 3.30
N LYS A 377 11.88 14.54 4.02
CA LYS A 377 12.99 14.15 4.91
C LYS A 377 12.54 13.18 6.01
N HIS A 378 11.37 13.39 6.60
CA HIS A 378 10.81 12.49 7.62
C HIS A 378 10.39 11.13 7.05
N ALA A 379 10.06 11.04 5.77
CA ALA A 379 9.72 9.81 5.06
C ALA A 379 10.92 9.07 4.44
N ASP A 380 12.14 9.60 4.59
CA ASP A 380 13.35 9.10 3.92
C ASP A 380 13.18 9.01 2.38
N MET A 381 12.56 10.00 1.72
CA MET A 381 12.45 9.99 0.25
C MET A 381 12.40 11.39 -0.38
N LEU A 382 12.71 11.43 -1.68
CA LEU A 382 12.52 12.58 -2.55
C LEU A 382 11.55 12.17 -3.65
N VAL A 383 10.45 12.90 -3.83
CA VAL A 383 9.46 12.58 -4.86
C VAL A 383 9.49 13.63 -5.96
N TYR A 384 9.44 13.21 -7.21
CA TYR A 384 9.44 14.10 -8.37
C TYR A 384 8.35 13.71 -9.36
N HIS A 385 7.54 14.68 -9.75
CA HIS A 385 6.49 14.51 -10.76
C HIS A 385 6.96 15.01 -12.13
N TYR A 386 6.85 14.15 -13.15
CA TYR A 386 7.22 14.46 -14.53
C TYR A 386 6.51 13.52 -15.50
N GLY A 387 6.37 13.95 -16.75
CA GLY A 387 5.90 13.05 -17.81
C GLY A 387 4.49 12.50 -17.64
N ASN A 388 3.68 13.05 -16.72
CA ASN A 388 2.36 12.59 -16.22
C ASN A 388 2.36 11.56 -15.08
N HIS A 389 3.53 11.20 -14.56
CA HIS A 389 3.70 10.20 -13.52
C HIS A 389 4.58 10.74 -12.39
N THR A 390 4.66 10.00 -11.28
CA THR A 390 5.46 10.39 -10.13
C THR A 390 6.47 9.30 -9.79
N THR A 391 7.71 9.71 -9.53
CA THR A 391 8.79 8.81 -9.10
C THR A 391 9.27 9.20 -7.71
N ALA A 392 9.33 8.24 -6.80
CA ALA A 392 10.01 8.38 -5.51
C ALA A 392 11.42 7.79 -5.56
N TYR A 393 12.39 8.57 -5.08
CA TYR A 393 13.78 8.19 -4.92
C TYR A 393 14.06 7.94 -3.45
N THR A 394 14.65 6.77 -3.15
CA THR A 394 14.84 6.33 -1.76
C THR A 394 16.28 5.93 -1.46
N PRO A 395 16.73 6.12 -0.20
CA PRO A 395 18.08 5.79 0.21
C PRO A 395 18.26 4.31 0.58
N GLY A 396 17.24 3.44 0.43
CA GLY A 396 17.38 2.02 0.75
C GLY A 396 17.37 1.71 2.26
N VAL A 397 16.35 2.21 2.96
CA VAL A 397 16.23 2.08 4.43
C VAL A 397 15.04 1.22 4.76
N TYR A 398 15.29 0.15 5.50
CA TYR A 398 14.25 -0.76 5.94
C TYR A 398 14.72 -1.63 7.09
N SER A 399 13.77 -2.20 7.83
CA SER A 399 14.03 -3.14 8.91
C SER A 399 14.74 -4.40 8.40
N PRO A 400 15.85 -4.84 9.01
CA PRO A 400 16.56 -6.06 8.60
C PRO A 400 15.75 -7.34 8.84
N ARG A 401 14.76 -7.31 9.74
CA ARG A 401 13.84 -8.43 10.01
C ARG A 401 12.56 -8.30 9.16
N GLY A 402 12.76 -8.00 7.89
CA GLY A 402 11.73 -7.62 6.95
C GLY A 402 10.75 -8.71 6.53
N HIS A 403 9.72 -8.29 5.81
CA HIS A 403 8.77 -9.19 5.15
C HIS A 403 9.26 -9.59 3.74
N GLY A 404 8.45 -10.37 3.01
CA GLY A 404 8.80 -10.85 1.67
C GLY A 404 9.19 -9.72 0.72
N HIS A 405 10.32 -9.89 0.02
CA HIS A 405 10.87 -8.94 -0.96
C HIS A 405 11.16 -7.54 -0.42
N ILE A 406 11.60 -7.45 0.84
CA ILE A 406 11.89 -6.15 1.47
C ILE A 406 13.00 -5.38 0.75
N VAL A 407 13.96 -6.06 0.14
CA VAL A 407 15.05 -5.42 -0.60
C VAL A 407 14.47 -4.66 -1.80
N GLU A 408 13.53 -5.25 -2.52
CA GLU A 408 12.94 -4.67 -3.72
C GLU A 408 11.85 -3.64 -3.38
N LYS A 409 11.12 -3.84 -2.29
CA LYS A 409 10.05 -2.93 -1.83
C LYS A 409 10.56 -1.64 -1.18
N TYR A 410 11.81 -1.60 -0.73
CA TYR A 410 12.39 -0.42 -0.07
C TYR A 410 13.80 -0.03 -0.55
N GLY A 411 14.52 -0.90 -1.28
CA GLY A 411 15.94 -0.74 -1.63
C GLY A 411 16.23 -0.18 -3.02
N LYS A 412 15.24 -0.02 -3.91
CA LYS A 412 15.47 0.45 -5.28
C LYS A 412 15.76 1.95 -5.33
N PHE A 413 16.49 2.39 -6.35
CA PHE A 413 16.82 3.81 -6.49
C PHE A 413 15.60 4.65 -6.85
N ALA A 414 14.62 4.07 -7.55
CA ALA A 414 13.42 4.74 -8.02
C ALA A 414 12.21 3.79 -7.96
N TYR A 415 11.08 4.31 -7.51
CA TYR A 415 9.75 3.69 -7.54
C TYR A 415 8.84 4.60 -8.32
N ASP A 416 8.11 4.08 -9.31
CA ASP A 416 7.31 4.91 -10.20
C ASP A 416 5.85 4.46 -10.28
N SER A 417 4.93 5.42 -10.33
CA SER A 417 3.48 5.14 -10.35
C SER A 417 3.03 4.38 -11.60
N LYS A 418 3.69 4.59 -12.75
CA LYS A 418 3.37 3.90 -14.02
C LYS A 418 4.30 2.75 -14.30
N PHE A 419 5.61 2.95 -14.19
CA PHE A 419 6.58 1.92 -14.54
C PHE A 419 6.60 0.76 -13.54
N GLY A 420 6.23 0.98 -12.29
CA GLY A 420 6.20 -0.07 -11.28
C GLY A 420 7.59 -0.45 -10.75
N VAL A 421 7.69 -1.64 -10.16
CA VAL A 421 8.96 -2.26 -9.72
C VAL A 421 8.91 -3.78 -9.81
N SER A 422 10.08 -4.42 -9.92
CA SER A 422 10.24 -5.88 -9.90
C SER A 422 10.69 -6.41 -8.55
N VAL A 423 10.17 -7.59 -8.18
CA VAL A 423 10.62 -8.41 -7.05
C VAL A 423 11.39 -9.64 -7.54
N SER A 424 12.49 -9.99 -6.86
CA SER A 424 13.36 -11.09 -7.24
C SER A 424 12.69 -12.45 -7.02
N ARG A 425 12.86 -13.38 -7.96
CA ARG A 425 12.62 -14.83 -7.75
C ARG A 425 13.82 -15.52 -7.13
N SER A 426 15.00 -15.16 -7.58
CA SER A 426 16.27 -15.70 -7.13
C SER A 426 17.39 -14.68 -7.40
N GLN A 427 18.57 -14.92 -6.84
CA GLN A 427 19.77 -14.11 -7.09
C GLN A 427 20.76 -14.81 -8.05
N TYR A 428 20.37 -15.93 -8.68
CA TYR A 428 21.27 -16.73 -9.52
C TYR A 428 21.35 -16.22 -10.95
N GLU A 429 20.21 -15.87 -11.54
CA GLU A 429 20.11 -15.44 -12.93
C GLU A 429 19.54 -14.02 -13.03
N LEU A 430 19.99 -13.26 -14.04
CA LEU A 430 19.60 -11.86 -14.20
C LEU A 430 18.10 -11.70 -14.46
N CYS A 431 17.51 -12.63 -15.22
CA CYS A 431 16.07 -12.63 -15.49
C CYS A 431 15.24 -12.95 -14.23
N GLU A 432 15.75 -13.79 -13.32
CA GLU A 432 15.11 -14.13 -12.05
C GLU A 432 15.26 -13.02 -11.01
N CYS A 433 16.43 -12.39 -10.94
CA CYS A 433 16.68 -11.29 -10.02
C CYS A 433 15.92 -10.03 -10.42
N ALA A 434 15.77 -9.78 -11.72
CA ALA A 434 15.08 -8.63 -12.30
C ALA A 434 15.40 -7.30 -11.60
N PRO A 435 16.69 -6.88 -11.51
CA PRO A 435 17.10 -5.73 -10.70
C PRO A 435 16.78 -4.39 -11.38
N ASP A 436 15.52 -4.15 -11.77
CA ASP A 436 15.11 -2.85 -12.27
C ASP A 436 15.35 -1.74 -11.23
N CYS A 437 15.69 -0.55 -11.74
CA CYS A 437 16.05 0.62 -10.96
C CYS A 437 17.17 0.38 -9.91
N MET A 438 18.13 -0.50 -10.21
CA MET A 438 19.24 -0.85 -9.31
C MET A 438 20.56 -0.99 -10.06
N LEU A 439 21.65 -0.80 -9.32
CA LEU A 439 23.01 -1.19 -9.69
C LEU A 439 23.24 -2.57 -9.08
N ALA A 440 23.42 -3.57 -9.94
CA ALA A 440 23.60 -4.96 -9.56
C ALA A 440 25.05 -5.41 -9.86
N PHE A 441 25.67 -6.17 -8.96
CA PHE A 441 27.02 -6.70 -9.12
C PHE A 441 26.95 -8.21 -9.33
N LEU A 442 27.64 -8.69 -10.36
CA LEU A 442 27.72 -10.10 -10.71
C LEU A 442 29.02 -10.67 -10.14
N ILE A 443 28.94 -11.48 -9.09
CA ILE A 443 30.09 -12.01 -8.35
C ILE A 443 29.84 -13.50 -8.07
N ASP A 444 30.78 -14.36 -8.46
CA ASP A 444 30.75 -15.81 -8.22
C ASP A 444 29.45 -16.52 -8.61
N GLY A 445 28.79 -16.04 -9.68
CA GLY A 445 27.52 -16.60 -10.17
C GLY A 445 26.27 -16.14 -9.40
N TYR A 446 26.40 -15.10 -8.58
CA TYR A 446 25.29 -14.46 -7.87
C TYR A 446 25.17 -12.98 -8.22
N ILE A 447 23.97 -12.46 -8.03
CA ILE A 447 23.62 -11.06 -8.27
C ILE A 447 23.39 -10.36 -6.93
N TYR A 448 24.20 -9.34 -6.67
CA TYR A 448 24.16 -8.53 -5.46
C TYR A 448 23.67 -7.12 -5.77
N VAL A 449 22.63 -6.67 -5.08
CA VAL A 449 22.06 -5.33 -5.23
C VAL A 449 22.20 -4.53 -3.94
N ARG A 450 21.85 -3.25 -3.99
CA ARG A 450 21.78 -2.39 -2.81
C ARG A 450 20.85 -2.98 -1.75
N ARG A 451 21.42 -3.24 -0.58
CA ARG A 451 20.68 -3.64 0.62
C ARG A 451 20.52 -2.45 1.57
N ILE A 452 20.53 -2.68 2.89
CA ILE A 452 20.45 -1.60 3.89
C ILE A 452 21.70 -0.74 3.78
N CYS A 453 21.52 0.57 3.62
CA CYS A 453 22.62 1.51 3.49
C CYS A 453 23.26 1.83 4.85
N GLU A 454 24.58 2.05 4.83
CA GLU A 454 25.42 2.45 5.96
C GLU A 454 25.20 3.91 6.32
N GLU A 455 25.15 4.76 5.29
CA GLU A 455 24.95 6.21 5.40
C GLU A 455 23.90 6.65 4.38
N ARG A 456 23.16 7.71 4.72
CA ARG A 456 22.12 8.27 3.86
C ARG A 456 21.90 9.75 4.08
N GLU A 457 21.48 10.44 3.03
CA GLU A 457 21.07 11.83 3.09
C GLU A 457 19.98 12.10 2.05
N ILE A 458 18.91 12.79 2.48
CA ILE A 458 17.91 13.38 1.58
C ILE A 458 18.16 14.88 1.57
N THR A 459 18.74 15.35 0.47
CA THR A 459 18.89 16.79 0.22
C THR A 459 17.63 17.33 -0.43
N ASP A 460 17.57 18.64 -0.67
CA ASP A 460 16.42 19.25 -1.33
C ASP A 460 16.33 18.86 -2.82
N THR A 461 17.38 18.27 -3.41
CA THR A 461 17.45 17.96 -4.85
C THR A 461 17.99 16.59 -5.19
N SER A 462 18.43 15.80 -4.21
CA SER A 462 19.06 14.50 -4.45
C SER A 462 19.00 13.57 -3.24
N VAL A 463 19.11 12.28 -3.53
CA VAL A 463 19.22 11.20 -2.54
C VAL A 463 20.61 10.60 -2.60
N ILE A 464 21.31 10.59 -1.47
CA ILE A 464 22.65 10.04 -1.33
C ILE A 464 22.57 8.81 -0.43
N SER A 465 23.23 7.73 -0.86
CA SER A 465 23.31 6.49 -0.09
C SER A 465 24.68 5.85 -0.21
N VAL A 466 25.23 5.37 0.91
CA VAL A 466 26.46 4.58 0.96
C VAL A 466 26.10 3.16 1.34
N TRP A 467 26.58 2.19 0.58
CA TRP A 467 26.22 0.78 0.73
C TRP A 467 27.31 -0.14 0.20
N SER A 468 27.20 -1.42 0.53
CA SER A 468 28.09 -2.47 0.06
C SER A 468 27.28 -3.64 -0.51
N PRO A 469 27.44 -4.00 -1.80
CA PRO A 469 26.85 -5.23 -2.36
C PRO A 469 27.54 -6.48 -1.83
N TYR A 470 28.84 -6.41 -1.58
CA TYR A 470 29.72 -7.53 -1.29
C TYR A 470 30.97 -7.05 -0.53
N PRO A 471 31.51 -7.83 0.43
CA PRO A 471 32.74 -7.46 1.15
C PRO A 471 33.89 -7.06 0.23
N GLY A 472 34.48 -5.89 0.45
CA GLY A 472 35.54 -5.33 -0.41
C GLY A 472 35.03 -4.44 -1.54
N ILE A 473 33.72 -4.22 -1.65
CA ILE A 473 33.11 -3.25 -2.57
C ILE A 473 32.29 -2.24 -1.75
N ARG A 474 32.63 -0.96 -1.84
CA ARG A 474 31.85 0.14 -1.25
C ARG A 474 31.38 1.06 -2.34
N VAL A 475 30.10 1.42 -2.29
CA VAL A 475 29.44 2.25 -3.30
C VAL A 475 28.78 3.44 -2.61
N LYS A 476 29.08 4.64 -3.08
CA LYS A 476 28.28 5.83 -2.79
C LYS A 476 27.49 6.20 -4.03
N THR A 477 26.17 6.13 -3.93
CA THR A 477 25.26 6.52 -5.01
C THR A 477 24.59 7.85 -4.68
N THR A 478 24.67 8.80 -5.60
CA THR A 478 23.85 10.02 -5.62
C THR A 478 22.83 9.91 -6.75
N VAL A 479 21.54 10.05 -6.43
CA VAL A 479 20.44 10.09 -7.41
C VAL A 479 19.85 11.49 -7.45
N THR A 480 19.80 12.08 -8.64
CA THR A 480 19.27 13.43 -8.88
C THR A 480 18.15 13.34 -9.90
N PRO A 481 16.90 13.72 -9.53
CA PRO A 481 15.79 13.80 -10.49
C PRO A 481 16.09 14.78 -11.63
N GLY A 482 15.58 14.50 -12.82
CA GLY A 482 15.69 15.33 -14.02
C GLY A 482 14.35 15.46 -14.73
N ALA A 483 14.26 16.31 -15.74
CA ALA A 483 13.01 16.66 -16.41
C ALA A 483 12.25 15.46 -17.02
N ASP A 484 12.97 14.40 -17.41
CA ASP A 484 12.45 13.21 -18.10
C ASP A 484 12.99 11.91 -17.49
N GLY A 485 13.35 11.91 -16.20
CA GLY A 485 13.90 10.76 -15.50
C GLY A 485 14.85 11.16 -14.37
N HIS A 486 16.04 10.57 -14.31
CA HIS A 486 17.05 10.87 -13.29
C HIS A 486 18.47 10.54 -13.72
N THR A 487 19.43 11.15 -13.03
CA THR A 487 20.86 10.79 -13.12
C THR A 487 21.29 10.06 -11.85
N ARG A 488 22.10 9.02 -12.01
CA ARG A 488 22.78 8.31 -10.92
C ARG A 488 24.28 8.52 -11.08
N VAL A 489 24.96 8.89 -10.01
CA VAL A 489 26.42 8.92 -9.93
C VAL A 489 26.85 7.91 -8.87
N HIS A 490 27.73 6.98 -9.26
CA HIS A 490 28.25 5.93 -8.41
C HIS A 490 29.75 6.12 -8.21
N GLU A 491 30.16 6.46 -7.00
CA GLU A 491 31.56 6.38 -6.57
C GLU A 491 31.79 4.99 -5.99
N ILE A 492 32.62 4.18 -6.64
CA ILE A 492 32.84 2.77 -6.32
C ILE A 492 34.31 2.57 -5.94
N ASP A 493 34.54 2.09 -4.72
CA ASP A 493 35.83 1.59 -4.28
C ASP A 493 35.75 0.06 -4.24
N SER A 494 36.54 -0.63 -5.07
CA SER A 494 36.53 -2.09 -5.20
C SER A 494 37.91 -2.69 -5.00
N ASP A 495 38.03 -3.71 -4.15
CA ASP A 495 39.26 -4.49 -3.95
C ASP A 495 39.46 -5.61 -4.99
N MET A 496 38.53 -5.75 -5.93
CA MET A 496 38.53 -6.79 -6.96
C MET A 496 38.00 -6.27 -8.30
N ASP A 497 38.29 -6.99 -9.38
CA ASP A 497 37.62 -6.77 -10.66
C ASP A 497 36.18 -7.31 -10.57
N CYS A 498 35.21 -6.55 -11.05
CA CYS A 498 33.81 -6.94 -11.03
C CYS A 498 33.03 -6.41 -12.23
N VAL A 499 31.88 -7.03 -12.48
CA VAL A 499 30.91 -6.57 -13.47
C VAL A 499 29.72 -6.00 -12.72
N ALA A 500 29.32 -4.79 -13.08
CA ALA A 500 28.13 -4.14 -12.56
C ALA A 500 27.15 -3.85 -13.69
N LEU A 501 25.86 -3.98 -13.43
CA LEU A 501 24.76 -3.70 -14.35
C LEU A 501 23.86 -2.65 -13.71
N ASP A 502 23.73 -1.48 -14.33
CA ASP A 502 22.82 -0.44 -13.88
C ASP A 502 21.57 -0.41 -14.75
N SER A 503 20.43 -0.78 -14.15
CA SER A 503 19.18 -1.01 -14.86
C SER A 503 18.21 0.17 -14.72
N GLY A 504 17.49 0.45 -15.80
CA GLY A 504 16.42 1.43 -15.87
C GLY A 504 15.10 0.91 -15.32
N PHE A 505 14.02 1.59 -15.70
CA PHE A 505 12.66 1.13 -15.44
C PHE A 505 12.30 -0.08 -16.30
N ALA A 506 11.54 -1.02 -15.74
CA ALA A 506 11.02 -2.14 -16.50
C ALA A 506 9.92 -1.70 -17.47
N VAL A 507 10.04 -2.09 -18.74
CA VAL A 507 9.05 -1.78 -19.78
C VAL A 507 8.08 -2.96 -19.91
N ARG A 508 6.77 -2.67 -19.84
CA ARG A 508 5.70 -3.66 -19.98
C ARG A 508 5.88 -4.48 -21.25
N ARG A 509 5.82 -5.81 -21.12
CA ARG A 509 5.60 -6.72 -22.23
C ARG A 509 4.24 -7.38 -22.03
N ASP A 510 3.30 -7.12 -22.94
CA ASP A 510 2.00 -7.77 -22.88
C ASP A 510 1.90 -8.81 -23.99
N ASP A 511 1.44 -10.01 -23.64
CA ASP A 511 1.21 -11.10 -24.58
C ASP A 511 -0.28 -11.27 -24.89
N THR A 512 -1.16 -10.62 -24.13
CA THR A 512 -2.63 -10.64 -24.32
C THR A 512 -3.07 -9.67 -25.42
N ILE A 513 -2.26 -8.65 -25.68
CA ILE A 513 -2.35 -7.74 -26.81
C ILE A 513 -1.02 -7.84 -27.54
N LYS A 514 -0.99 -7.92 -28.87
CA LYS A 514 0.28 -7.88 -29.61
C LYS A 514 0.93 -6.52 -29.37
N VAL A 515 1.95 -6.49 -28.51
CA VAL A 515 2.78 -5.31 -28.25
C VAL A 515 4.09 -5.48 -28.98
N ASP A 516 4.27 -4.70 -30.04
CA ASP A 516 5.55 -4.65 -30.75
C ASP A 516 6.56 -3.92 -29.84
N MET A 517 7.60 -4.65 -29.45
CA MET A 517 8.71 -4.13 -28.66
C MET A 517 9.80 -3.62 -29.61
N HIS A 518 10.39 -2.48 -29.28
CA HIS A 518 11.55 -1.92 -29.97
C HIS A 518 12.72 -1.88 -28.99
N ILE A 519 13.87 -2.39 -29.44
CA ILE A 519 15.08 -2.52 -28.63
C ILE A 519 16.22 -1.90 -29.42
N ASP A 520 16.92 -0.96 -28.82
CA ASP A 520 18.15 -0.37 -29.34
C ASP A 520 19.24 -0.48 -28.27
N ASP A 521 20.07 -1.50 -28.42
CA ASP A 521 21.23 -1.76 -27.56
C ASP A 521 22.50 -1.36 -28.32
N SER A 522 23.22 -0.38 -27.78
CA SER A 522 24.39 0.24 -28.40
C SER A 522 25.60 0.23 -27.45
N GLU A 523 26.70 0.88 -27.84
CA GLU A 523 27.96 0.83 -27.09
C GLU A 523 27.83 1.34 -25.65
N ASN A 524 27.00 2.33 -25.36
CA ASN A 524 26.87 2.85 -23.99
C ASN A 524 25.42 3.15 -23.59
N MET A 525 24.44 2.69 -24.37
CA MET A 525 23.04 2.98 -24.15
C MET A 525 22.16 1.78 -24.51
N SER A 526 21.14 1.55 -23.71
CA SER A 526 20.06 0.59 -23.97
C SER A 526 18.72 1.31 -23.91
N THR A 527 17.92 1.17 -24.96
CA THR A 527 16.56 1.70 -25.03
C THR A 527 15.59 0.56 -25.29
N VAL A 528 14.53 0.48 -24.48
CA VAL A 528 13.41 -0.42 -24.70
C VAL A 528 12.15 0.44 -24.77
N SER A 529 11.35 0.26 -25.82
CA SER A 529 10.10 0.98 -26.00
C SER A 529 9.01 0.13 -26.62
N ASN A 530 7.78 0.59 -26.46
CA ASN A 530 6.61 0.09 -27.13
C ASN A 530 5.59 1.23 -27.28
N ARG A 531 4.37 0.91 -27.71
CA ARG A 531 3.30 1.91 -27.86
C ARG A 531 2.93 2.65 -26.56
N PHE A 532 3.11 2.05 -25.39
CA PHE A 532 2.70 2.58 -24.09
C PHE A 532 3.79 3.40 -23.40
N CYS A 533 5.05 2.98 -23.51
CA CYS A 533 6.14 3.66 -22.82
C CYS A 533 7.50 3.35 -23.42
N GLU A 534 8.48 4.14 -23.00
CA GLU A 534 9.90 4.01 -23.34
C GLU A 534 10.75 4.22 -22.09
N CYS A 535 11.80 3.41 -21.95
CA CYS A 535 12.88 3.67 -21.01
C CYS A 535 14.22 3.54 -21.71
N SER A 536 15.10 4.52 -21.49
CA SER A 536 16.46 4.54 -21.99
C SER A 536 17.44 4.67 -20.83
N VAL A 537 18.54 3.92 -20.89
CA VAL A 537 19.62 3.96 -19.91
C VAL A 537 20.92 4.21 -20.65
N MET A 538 21.64 5.26 -20.27
CA MET A 538 22.91 5.64 -20.88
C MET A 538 24.00 5.72 -19.81
N GLY A 539 25.12 5.04 -20.04
CA GLY A 539 26.24 4.95 -19.11
C GLY A 539 27.48 5.69 -19.59
N GLU A 540 28.24 6.23 -18.63
CA GLU A 540 29.48 6.97 -18.84
C GLU A 540 30.46 6.66 -17.70
N VAL A 541 31.74 6.45 -18.04
CA VAL A 541 32.84 6.39 -17.07
C VAL A 541 33.39 7.80 -16.92
N VAL A 542 33.14 8.44 -15.78
CA VAL A 542 33.58 9.81 -15.50
C VAL A 542 35.05 9.82 -15.09
N GLU A 543 35.45 8.88 -14.24
CA GLU A 543 36.81 8.74 -13.73
C GLU A 543 37.09 7.27 -13.36
N GLY A 544 38.36 6.85 -13.46
CA GLY A 544 38.83 5.57 -12.91
C GLY A 544 39.09 4.48 -13.94
N GLN A 545 39.18 3.24 -13.46
CA GLN A 545 39.61 2.07 -14.22
C GLN A 545 38.42 1.20 -14.63
N ALA A 546 37.47 1.79 -15.36
CA ALA A 546 36.40 1.02 -16.01
C ALA A 546 36.64 1.03 -17.53
N ASP A 547 36.95 -0.14 -18.09
CA ASP A 547 37.50 -0.26 -19.44
C ASP A 547 36.43 -0.29 -20.54
N LYS A 548 35.19 -0.64 -20.19
CA LYS A 548 34.09 -0.79 -21.15
C LYS A 548 32.73 -0.58 -20.51
N VAL A 549 31.90 0.22 -21.17
CA VAL A 549 30.44 0.29 -21.00
C VAL A 549 29.81 -0.49 -22.16
N SER A 550 28.69 -1.17 -21.93
CA SER A 550 27.86 -1.74 -23.00
C SER A 550 26.38 -1.65 -22.65
N GLY A 551 25.58 -1.09 -23.55
CA GLY A 551 24.12 -1.15 -23.48
C GLY A 551 23.64 -2.58 -23.69
N ARG A 552 22.71 -3.02 -22.83
CA ARG A 552 22.09 -4.34 -22.91
C ARG A 552 20.72 -4.34 -22.27
N SER A 553 19.73 -4.82 -23.00
CA SER A 553 18.41 -5.15 -22.47
C SER A 553 18.29 -6.65 -22.13
N TYR A 554 17.36 -6.99 -21.24
CA TYR A 554 17.06 -8.38 -20.92
C TYR A 554 15.59 -8.59 -20.56
N THR A 555 15.08 -9.78 -20.84
CA THR A 555 13.74 -10.20 -20.42
C THR A 555 13.77 -10.63 -18.97
N ALA A 556 12.88 -10.07 -18.14
CA ALA A 556 12.64 -10.57 -16.79
C ALA A 556 11.74 -11.80 -16.83
N ASP A 557 11.89 -12.67 -15.82
CA ASP A 557 11.02 -13.81 -15.62
C ASP A 557 9.56 -13.36 -15.40
N PRO A 558 8.57 -14.13 -15.85
CA PRO A 558 7.18 -13.79 -15.58
C PRO A 558 6.90 -13.61 -14.09
N ASN A 559 5.93 -12.80 -13.74
CA ASN A 559 5.47 -12.56 -12.38
C ASN A 559 6.50 -11.93 -11.40
N THR A 560 7.67 -11.53 -11.89
CA THR A 560 8.64 -10.74 -11.10
C THR A 560 8.16 -9.30 -10.93
N HIS A 561 7.49 -8.71 -11.92
CA HIS A 561 7.06 -7.32 -11.86
C HIS A 561 5.69 -7.11 -11.18
N LEU A 562 5.54 -6.07 -10.36
CA LEU A 562 4.32 -5.88 -9.55
C LEU A 562 3.10 -5.42 -10.35
N LEU A 563 3.29 -4.66 -11.42
CA LEU A 563 2.19 -4.13 -12.24
C LEU A 563 1.90 -4.95 -13.50
N TYR A 564 2.91 -5.66 -14.01
CA TYR A 564 2.86 -6.31 -15.32
C TYR A 564 3.34 -7.76 -15.19
N PRO A 565 2.64 -8.75 -15.78
CA PRO A 565 3.07 -10.14 -15.68
C PRO A 565 4.40 -10.43 -16.38
N LYS A 566 4.79 -9.63 -17.37
CA LYS A 566 6.03 -9.78 -18.14
C LYS A 566 6.62 -8.40 -18.45
N THR A 567 7.93 -8.29 -18.38
CA THR A 567 8.66 -7.05 -18.65
C THR A 567 9.99 -7.31 -19.33
N MET A 568 10.54 -6.24 -19.90
CA MET A 568 11.91 -6.16 -20.41
C MET A 568 12.59 -4.96 -19.79
N ILE A 569 13.86 -5.11 -19.39
CA ILE A 569 14.58 -4.11 -18.61
C ILE A 569 15.79 -3.64 -19.44
N PRO A 570 15.88 -2.35 -19.81
CA PRO A 570 17.08 -1.75 -20.37
C PRO A 570 18.14 -1.55 -19.28
N ALA A 571 19.41 -1.75 -19.62
CA ALA A 571 20.51 -1.58 -18.69
C ALA A 571 21.83 -1.24 -19.39
N VAL A 572 22.80 -0.81 -18.59
CA VAL A 572 24.19 -0.65 -19.03
C VAL A 572 25.10 -1.49 -18.14
N GLU A 573 25.98 -2.27 -18.77
CA GLU A 573 26.99 -3.10 -18.11
C GLU A 573 28.32 -2.32 -18.04
N TYR A 574 28.93 -2.31 -16.86
CA TYR A 574 30.23 -1.76 -16.57
C TYR A 574 31.19 -2.87 -16.17
N ARG A 575 32.38 -2.87 -16.76
CA ARG A 575 33.52 -3.67 -16.26
C ARG A 575 34.41 -2.78 -15.40
N ILE A 576 34.42 -3.05 -14.11
CA ILE A 576 35.11 -2.24 -13.09
C ILE A 576 36.37 -3.00 -12.67
N ALA A 577 37.55 -2.42 -12.88
CA ALA A 577 38.79 -2.97 -12.35
C ALA A 577 38.95 -2.60 -10.87
N ARG A 578 39.80 -3.35 -10.16
CA ARG A 578 40.22 -3.04 -8.79
C ARG A 578 40.70 -1.59 -8.66
N GLY A 579 40.17 -0.87 -7.68
CA GLY A 579 40.49 0.52 -7.38
C GLY A 579 39.25 1.38 -7.25
N ARG A 580 39.41 2.68 -7.49
CA ARG A 580 38.32 3.66 -7.46
C ARG A 580 37.81 3.95 -8.87
N SER A 581 36.49 3.95 -9.04
CA SER A 581 35.80 4.35 -10.27
C SER A 581 34.63 5.28 -9.97
N ILE A 582 34.35 6.22 -10.87
CA ILE A 582 33.16 7.07 -10.83
C ILE A 582 32.37 6.83 -12.11
N LEU A 583 31.17 6.28 -11.95
CA LEU A 583 30.25 5.97 -13.03
C LEU A 583 29.08 6.96 -13.00
N LYS A 584 28.58 7.30 -14.18
CA LYS A 584 27.37 8.10 -14.33
C LYS A 584 26.39 7.38 -15.24
N THR A 585 25.18 7.18 -14.75
CA THR A 585 24.07 6.61 -15.52
C THR A 585 22.95 7.62 -15.61
N VAL A 586 22.48 7.89 -16.83
CA VAL A 586 21.28 8.70 -17.08
C VAL A 586 20.15 7.75 -17.46
N VAL A 587 19.07 7.78 -16.69
CA VAL A 587 17.85 7.04 -16.99
C VAL A 587 16.82 8.05 -17.47
N LYS A 588 16.26 7.80 -18.65
CA LYS A 588 15.14 8.55 -19.21
C LYS A 588 13.93 7.64 -19.31
N SER A 589 12.75 8.20 -19.08
CA SER A 589 11.49 7.48 -19.18
C SER A 589 10.40 8.38 -19.72
N ASN A 590 9.63 7.83 -20.66
CA ASN A 590 8.48 8.48 -21.26
C ASN A 590 7.28 7.54 -21.15
N TRP A 591 6.16 8.06 -20.64
CA TRP A 591 4.87 7.37 -20.64
C TRP A 591 3.96 7.99 -21.70
N TYR A 592 3.34 7.16 -22.54
CA TYR A 592 2.45 7.61 -23.61
C TYR A 592 1.00 7.40 -23.18
N ASN A 593 0.25 8.49 -23.07
CA ASN A 593 -1.21 8.43 -22.89
C ASN A 593 -1.84 7.95 -24.20
N ILE A 594 -2.32 6.71 -24.23
CA ILE A 594 -3.05 6.13 -25.37
C ILE A 594 -4.52 5.94 -25.03
#